data_AF-A0A522PX40-F1
#
_entry.id   AF-A0A522PX40-F1
#
_cell.length_a   1.000
_cell.length_b   1.000
_cell.length_c   1.000
_cell.angle_alpha   90.00
_cell.angle_beta   90.00
_cell.angle_gamma   90.00
#
_symmetry.space_group_name_H-M   'P 1'
#
loop_
_entity.id
_entity.type
_entity.pdbx_description
1 polymer ?
#
loop_
_entity_poly.entity_id
_entity_poly.type
_entity_poly.pdbx_seq_one_letter_code
_entity_poly.pdbx_strand_id
1 'polypeptide(L)'
;MWRRVLAGPLKRASKFGAVYLLYLSIIWLFDYVYFPWLTIRFRYLVFFPLFPSIFLASWGGYYLYRHFQEDVFFADKIYHWLERPGTGGLRGKIRSVVLNRPACVFAAVSTWWSPLHAYVFLNRDQEFRLFSFLKLLAIGSLFCALFWGFVGDSLIFSYSLLKAILR
;
A
#
# COMPACT_ATOMS: atom_id res chain seq x y z
N MET A 1 -26.16 27.40 -21.89
CA MET A 1 -24.66 27.39 -21.80
C MET A 1 -24.09 26.61 -20.61
N TRP A 2 -24.88 26.11 -19.65
CA TRP A 2 -24.38 25.42 -18.44
C TRP A 2 -23.91 23.96 -18.62
N ARG A 3 -24.38 23.23 -19.64
CA ARG A 3 -24.03 21.80 -19.83
C ARG A 3 -22.55 21.55 -20.14
N ARG A 4 -21.82 22.50 -20.75
CA ARG A 4 -20.39 22.32 -21.07
C ARG A 4 -19.46 22.62 -19.90
N VAL A 5 -19.88 23.47 -18.96
CA VAL A 5 -19.07 23.86 -17.79
C VAL A 5 -19.06 22.76 -16.72
N LEU A 6 -20.14 22.00 -16.59
CA LEU A 6 -20.24 20.85 -15.68
C LEU A 6 -19.70 19.54 -16.27
N ALA A 7 -19.64 19.41 -17.60
CA ALA A 7 -19.15 18.20 -18.26
C ALA A 7 -17.65 17.93 -18.01
N GLY A 8 -16.82 18.96 -17.89
CA GLY A 8 -15.40 18.84 -17.53
C GLY A 8 -15.17 18.26 -16.13
N PRO A 9 -15.76 18.86 -15.07
CA PRO A 9 -15.69 18.33 -13.71
C PRO A 9 -16.35 16.97 -13.55
N LEU A 10 -17.48 16.70 -14.23
CA LEU A 10 -18.11 15.37 -14.21
C LEU A 10 -17.27 14.31 -14.93
N LYS A 11 -16.62 14.62 -16.06
CA LYS A 11 -15.68 13.69 -16.70
C LYS A 11 -14.45 13.45 -15.83
N ARG A 12 -13.96 14.47 -15.12
CA ARG A 12 -12.87 14.31 -14.14
C ARG A 12 -13.31 13.43 -12.99
N ALA A 13 -14.44 13.72 -12.34
CA ALA A 13 -14.98 12.93 -11.24
C ALA A 13 -15.32 11.48 -11.65
N SER A 14 -15.83 11.28 -12.88
CA SER A 14 -16.08 9.96 -13.47
C SER A 14 -14.78 9.20 -13.74
N LYS A 15 -13.75 9.86 -14.28
CA LYS A 15 -12.43 9.25 -14.46
C LYS A 15 -11.76 8.92 -13.12
N PHE A 16 -11.86 9.83 -12.15
CA PHE A 16 -11.35 9.63 -10.79
C PHE A 16 -12.05 8.46 -10.10
N GLY A 17 -13.38 8.40 -10.19
CA GLY A 17 -14.17 7.29 -9.67
C GLY A 17 -13.82 5.97 -10.35
N ALA A 18 -13.63 5.97 -11.67
CA ALA A 18 -13.22 4.78 -12.41
C ALA A 18 -11.81 4.31 -12.04
N VAL A 19 -10.83 5.22 -11.91
CA VAL A 19 -9.46 4.89 -11.49
C VAL A 19 -9.43 4.40 -10.05
N TYR A 20 -10.20 5.01 -9.17
CA TYR A 20 -10.31 4.60 -7.77
C TYR A 20 -11.02 3.24 -7.62
N LEU A 21 -12.10 3.00 -8.37
CA LEU A 21 -12.77 1.69 -8.42
C LEU A 21 -11.85 0.62 -8.99
N LEU A 22 -11.07 0.94 -10.03
CA LEU A 22 -10.08 0.03 -10.58
C LEU A 22 -9.01 -0.31 -9.54
N TYR A 23 -8.50 0.68 -8.82
CA TYR A 23 -7.56 0.48 -7.72
C TYR A 23 -8.12 -0.42 -6.61
N LEU A 24 -9.35 -0.15 -6.14
CA LEU A 24 -10.04 -0.99 -5.17
C LEU A 24 -10.25 -2.42 -5.69
N SER A 25 -10.60 -2.55 -6.97
CA SER A 25 -10.79 -3.86 -7.61
C SER A 25 -9.48 -4.65 -7.67
N ILE A 26 -8.35 -3.98 -7.95
CA ILE A 26 -7.02 -4.60 -7.96
C ILE A 26 -6.62 -5.06 -6.55
N ILE A 27 -6.82 -4.22 -5.52
CA ILE A 27 -6.56 -4.62 -4.12
C ILE A 27 -7.42 -5.81 -3.74
N TRP A 28 -8.72 -5.73 -4.03
CA TRP A 28 -9.65 -6.80 -3.69
C TRP A 28 -9.28 -8.11 -4.38
N LEU A 29 -8.96 -8.06 -5.68
CA LEU A 29 -8.51 -9.23 -6.43
C LEU A 29 -7.20 -9.79 -5.86
N PHE A 30 -6.29 -8.92 -5.42
CA PHE A 30 -5.05 -9.32 -4.78
C PHE A 30 -5.31 -10.05 -3.45
N ASP A 31 -6.07 -9.43 -2.54
CA ASP A 31 -6.29 -9.93 -1.17
C ASP A 31 -7.16 -11.19 -1.14
N TYR A 32 -8.18 -11.28 -1.98
CA TYR A 32 -9.20 -12.33 -1.89
C TYR A 32 -9.06 -13.44 -2.93
N VAL A 33 -8.33 -13.21 -4.03
CA VAL A 33 -8.19 -14.20 -5.11
C VAL A 33 -6.73 -14.60 -5.28
N TYR A 34 -5.86 -13.64 -5.57
CA TYR A 34 -4.48 -13.92 -5.95
C TYR A 34 -3.64 -14.43 -4.78
N PHE A 35 -3.68 -13.73 -3.65
CA PHE A 35 -2.90 -14.10 -2.47
C PHE A 35 -3.34 -15.46 -1.88
N PRO A 36 -4.64 -15.76 -1.68
CA PRO A 36 -5.08 -17.08 -1.25
C PRO A 36 -4.68 -18.19 -2.23
N TRP A 37 -4.81 -17.95 -3.54
CA TRP A 37 -4.39 -18.90 -4.56
C TRP A 37 -2.88 -19.18 -4.52
N LEU A 38 -2.05 -18.14 -4.42
CA LEU A 38 -0.61 -18.28 -4.26
C LEU A 38 -0.25 -19.04 -2.99
N THR A 39 -0.92 -18.71 -1.89
CA THR A 39 -0.73 -19.33 -0.57
C THR A 39 -1.01 -20.82 -0.65
N ILE A 40 -2.15 -21.24 -1.22
CA ILE A 40 -2.49 -22.66 -1.40
C ILE A 40 -1.48 -23.39 -2.31
N ARG A 41 -1.11 -22.76 -3.44
CA ARG A 41 -0.27 -23.39 -4.46
C ARG A 41 1.19 -23.53 -4.04
N PHE A 42 1.76 -22.52 -3.38
CA PHE A 42 3.18 -22.43 -3.07
C PHE A 42 3.50 -22.63 -1.57
N ARG A 43 2.51 -22.57 -0.67
CA ARG A 43 2.66 -22.78 0.77
C ARG A 43 3.80 -21.92 1.35
N TYR A 44 4.79 -22.54 2.00
CA TYR A 44 5.97 -21.88 2.57
C TYR A 44 6.83 -21.14 1.53
N LEU A 45 6.68 -21.43 0.23
CA LEU A 45 7.37 -20.72 -0.85
C LEU A 45 6.57 -19.54 -1.40
N VAL A 46 5.40 -19.20 -0.82
CA VAL A 46 4.53 -18.09 -1.26
C VAL A 46 5.27 -16.76 -1.38
N PHE A 47 6.32 -16.56 -0.58
CA PHE A 47 7.17 -15.38 -0.63
C PHE A 47 7.77 -15.13 -2.03
N PHE A 48 8.22 -16.19 -2.73
CA PHE A 48 8.90 -16.08 -4.02
C PHE A 48 8.04 -15.47 -5.13
N PRO A 49 6.79 -15.89 -5.36
CA PRO A 49 5.91 -15.22 -6.31
C PRO A 49 5.29 -13.93 -5.76
N LEU A 50 5.16 -13.79 -4.45
CA LEU A 50 4.53 -12.63 -3.82
C LEU A 50 5.40 -11.37 -3.93
N PHE A 51 6.72 -11.51 -3.72
CA PHE A 51 7.69 -10.43 -3.86
C PHE A 51 7.65 -9.70 -5.23
N PRO A 52 7.86 -10.38 -6.38
CA PRO A 52 7.85 -9.72 -7.68
C PRO A 52 6.47 -9.15 -8.02
N SER A 53 5.38 -9.78 -7.55
CA SER A 53 4.02 -9.28 -7.75
C SER A 53 3.80 -7.93 -7.06
N ILE A 54 4.17 -7.84 -5.78
CA ILE A 54 4.06 -6.60 -5.00
C ILE A 54 4.97 -5.51 -5.58
N PHE A 55 6.18 -5.88 -5.99
CA PHE A 55 7.13 -4.95 -6.59
C PHE A 55 6.58 -4.35 -7.89
N LEU A 56 6.11 -5.18 -8.82
CA LEU A 56 5.56 -4.72 -10.10
C LEU A 56 4.27 -3.91 -9.91
N ALA A 57 3.39 -4.33 -9.00
CA ALA A 57 2.18 -3.57 -8.68
C ALA A 57 2.51 -2.19 -8.10
N SER A 58 3.48 -2.12 -7.19
CA SER A 58 3.92 -0.86 -6.58
C SER A 58 4.63 0.05 -7.60
N TRP A 59 5.38 -0.54 -8.54
CA TRP A 59 6.02 0.19 -9.64
C TRP A 59 4.99 0.77 -10.60
N GLY A 60 4.03 -0.05 -11.05
CA GLY A 60 2.94 0.38 -11.91
C GLY A 60 2.06 1.45 -11.24
N GLY A 61 1.79 1.28 -9.94
CA GLY A 61 1.08 2.27 -9.13
C GLY A 61 1.79 3.62 -9.08
N TYR A 62 3.13 3.63 -9.00
CA TYR A 62 3.89 4.88 -9.06
C TYR A 62 3.74 5.60 -10.40
N TYR A 63 3.75 4.85 -11.52
CA TYR A 63 3.55 5.43 -12.84
C TYR A 63 2.16 6.08 -12.96
N LEU A 64 1.12 5.39 -12.47
CA LEU A 64 -0.24 5.93 -12.43
C LEU A 64 -0.32 7.17 -11.54
N TYR A 65 0.27 7.14 -10.34
CA TYR A 65 0.34 8.29 -9.45
C TYR A 65 0.95 9.52 -10.13
N ARG A 66 2.07 9.33 -10.83
CA ARG A 66 2.73 10.40 -11.58
C ARG A 66 1.92 10.89 -12.78
N HIS A 67 1.16 10.01 -13.43
CA HIS A 67 0.32 10.35 -14.58
C HIS A 67 -0.90 11.19 -14.18
N PHE A 68 -1.55 10.86 -13.06
CA PHE A 68 -2.74 11.58 -12.60
C PHE A 68 -2.40 12.83 -11.78
N GLN A 69 -1.21 12.90 -11.15
CA GLN A 69 -0.78 14.02 -10.29
C GLN A 69 -1.77 14.38 -9.17
N GLU A 70 -2.58 13.42 -8.75
CA GLU A 70 -3.61 13.61 -7.74
C GLU A 70 -3.18 12.93 -6.44
N ASP A 71 -3.53 13.53 -5.29
CA ASP A 71 -3.28 12.95 -3.97
C ASP A 71 -4.25 11.79 -3.68
N VAL A 72 -4.12 10.71 -4.46
CA VAL A 72 -4.90 9.47 -4.32
C VAL A 72 -4.61 8.78 -2.99
N PHE A 73 -3.48 9.09 -2.37
CA PHE A 73 -2.99 8.44 -1.14
C PHE A 73 -3.30 9.23 0.12
N PHE A 74 -4.04 10.35 0.03
CA PHE A 74 -4.33 11.27 1.14
C PHE A 74 -3.07 11.71 1.90
N ALA A 75 -1.92 11.72 1.23
CA ALA A 75 -0.65 12.08 1.82
C ALA A 75 -0.75 13.49 2.40
N ASP A 76 -1.36 14.42 1.68
CA ASP A 76 -1.52 15.82 2.10
C ASP A 76 -2.33 15.93 3.40
N LYS A 77 -3.35 15.09 3.58
CA LYS A 77 -4.12 15.06 4.84
C LYS A 77 -3.30 14.53 6.01
N ILE A 78 -2.46 13.52 5.77
CA ILE A 78 -1.59 12.95 6.81
C ILE A 78 -0.50 13.95 7.20
N TYR A 79 0.13 14.60 6.22
CA TYR A 79 1.11 15.66 6.47
C TYR A 79 0.51 16.86 7.19
N HIS A 80 -0.68 17.32 6.76
CA HIS A 80 -1.39 18.36 7.48
C HIS A 80 -1.71 17.92 8.93
N TRP A 81 -2.03 16.65 9.16
CA TRP A 81 -2.21 16.12 10.51
C TRP A 81 -0.91 16.11 11.32
N LEU A 82 0.22 15.80 10.68
CA LEU A 82 1.56 15.82 11.26
C LEU A 82 2.08 17.23 11.52
N GLU A 83 1.67 18.24 10.76
CA GLU A 83 2.15 19.63 10.89
C GLU A 83 1.35 20.44 11.92
N ARG A 84 0.08 20.09 12.17
CA ARG A 84 -0.76 20.80 13.15
C ARG A 84 -0.08 20.86 14.53
N PRO A 85 0.00 22.02 15.20
CA PRO A 85 0.55 22.12 16.56
C PRO A 85 -0.25 21.22 17.50
N GLY A 86 0.47 20.37 18.26
CA GLY A 86 -0.15 19.28 19.02
C GLY A 86 -0.74 19.73 20.34
N THR A 87 -2.04 19.49 20.53
CA THR A 87 -2.69 19.36 21.85
C THR A 87 -2.14 18.11 22.55
N GLY A 88 -1.70 18.24 23.81
CA GLY A 88 -1.06 17.16 24.59
C GLY A 88 -1.86 15.85 24.67
N GLY A 89 -1.17 14.73 24.90
CA GLY A 89 -1.77 13.41 25.13
C GLY A 89 -1.26 12.28 24.22
N LEU A 90 -2.07 11.23 24.08
CA LEU A 90 -1.76 10.00 23.31
C LEU A 90 -1.46 10.28 21.83
N ARG A 91 -2.15 11.28 21.26
CA ARG A 91 -1.93 11.80 19.90
C ARG A 91 -0.52 12.39 19.71
N GLY A 92 0.00 13.09 20.71
CA GLY A 92 1.37 13.64 20.69
C GLY A 92 2.44 12.55 20.75
N LYS A 93 2.20 11.47 21.52
CA LYS A 93 3.10 10.31 21.59
C LYS A 93 3.15 9.54 20.26
N ILE A 94 2.01 9.32 19.60
CA ILE A 94 1.97 8.67 18.29
C ILE A 94 2.75 9.50 17.26
N ARG A 95 2.53 10.82 17.24
CA ARG A 95 3.27 11.74 16.36
C ARG A 95 4.78 11.68 16.62
N SER A 96 5.22 11.71 17.88
CA SER A 96 6.66 11.67 18.18
C SER A 96 7.31 10.36 17.74
N VAL A 97 6.61 9.22 17.87
CA VAL A 97 7.10 7.93 17.37
C VAL A 97 7.23 7.94 15.85
N VAL A 98 6.25 8.51 15.13
CA VAL A 98 6.27 8.59 13.67
C VAL A 98 7.47 9.40 13.18
N LEU A 99 7.73 10.55 13.80
CA LEU A 99 8.84 11.44 13.42
C LEU A 99 10.21 10.88 13.85
N ASN A 100 10.30 10.24 15.01
CA ASN A 100 11.58 9.77 15.56
C ASN A 100 12.04 8.40 15.01
N ARG A 101 11.15 7.63 14.37
CA ARG A 101 11.47 6.28 13.87
C ARG A 101 11.00 6.06 12.42
N PRO A 102 11.55 6.80 11.44
CA PRO A 102 11.12 6.74 10.04
C PRO A 102 11.28 5.34 9.43
N ALA A 103 12.29 4.57 9.83
CA ALA A 103 12.48 3.19 9.37
C ALA A 103 11.37 2.24 9.83
N CYS A 104 10.90 2.37 11.09
CA CYS A 104 9.80 1.56 11.61
C CYS A 104 8.47 1.93 10.92
N VAL A 105 8.25 3.23 10.68
CA VAL A 105 7.07 3.72 9.96
C VAL A 105 7.10 3.23 8.51
N PHE A 106 8.27 3.28 7.86
CA PHE A 106 8.44 2.72 6.51
C PHE A 106 8.01 1.26 6.47
N ALA A 107 8.55 0.44 7.37
CA ALA A 107 8.22 -0.98 7.45
C ALA A 107 6.72 -1.18 7.65
N ALA A 108 6.11 -0.50 8.63
CA ALA A 108 4.68 -0.63 8.95
C ALA A 108 3.75 -0.19 7.81
N VAL A 109 4.05 0.93 7.15
CA VAL A 109 3.24 1.41 6.02
C VAL A 109 3.47 0.52 4.79
N SER A 110 4.69 0.03 4.59
CA SER A 110 5.03 -0.85 3.46
C SER A 110 4.33 -2.20 3.55
N THR A 111 4.16 -2.75 4.76
CA THR A 111 3.49 -4.03 4.99
C THR A 111 1.97 -3.91 4.94
N TRP A 112 1.41 -2.84 5.54
CA TRP A 112 -0.04 -2.70 5.68
C TRP A 112 -0.73 -2.05 4.48
N TRP A 113 -0.13 -1.01 3.91
CA TRP A 113 -0.74 -0.25 2.80
C TRP A 113 -0.13 -0.63 1.47
N SER A 114 1.16 -0.36 1.30
CA SER A 114 2.01 -0.89 0.21
C SER A 114 3.38 -0.21 0.24
N PRO A 115 4.39 -0.81 -0.41
CA PRO A 115 5.71 -0.20 -0.60
C PRO A 115 5.64 1.18 -1.28
N LEU A 116 4.70 1.37 -2.20
CA LEU A 116 4.46 2.64 -2.87
C LEU A 116 4.01 3.74 -1.89
N HIS A 117 3.07 3.42 -1.00
CA HIS A 117 2.57 4.39 -0.01
C HIS A 117 3.68 4.79 0.95
N ALA A 118 4.50 3.83 1.38
CA ALA A 118 5.65 4.12 2.24
C ALA A 118 6.68 5.02 1.55
N TYR A 119 6.91 4.83 0.24
CA TYR A 119 7.79 5.70 -0.55
C TYR A 119 7.24 7.12 -0.67
N VAL A 120 5.98 7.29 -1.08
CA VAL A 120 5.34 8.60 -1.24
C VAL A 120 5.27 9.34 0.11
N PHE A 121 4.96 8.63 1.19
CA PHE A 121 4.87 9.18 2.54
C PHE A 121 6.21 9.62 3.14
N LEU A 122 7.35 9.10 2.68
CA LEU A 122 8.66 9.51 3.22
C LEU A 122 9.41 10.48 2.30
N ASN A 123 9.04 10.55 1.02
CA ASN A 123 9.77 11.31 0.00
C ASN A 123 8.93 12.39 -0.67
N ARG A 124 7.82 12.86 -0.06
CA ARG A 124 6.92 13.87 -0.65
C ARG A 124 7.65 15.12 -1.14
N ASP A 125 8.66 15.59 -0.39
CA ASP A 125 9.41 16.82 -0.69
C ASP A 125 10.79 16.55 -1.33
N GLN A 126 11.10 15.30 -1.68
CA GLN A 126 12.37 14.95 -2.31
C GLN A 126 12.25 14.82 -3.82
N GLU A 127 13.25 15.32 -4.55
CA GLU A 127 13.35 15.09 -5.98
C GLU A 127 13.40 13.60 -6.29
N PHE A 128 12.65 13.18 -7.31
CA PHE A 128 12.62 11.79 -7.73
C PHE A 128 14.00 11.31 -8.17
N ARG A 129 14.52 10.28 -7.50
CA ARG A 129 15.74 9.56 -7.86
C ARG A 129 15.40 8.11 -8.12
N LEU A 130 15.53 7.66 -9.37
CA LEU A 130 15.17 6.32 -9.82
C LEU A 130 15.80 5.21 -8.97
N PHE A 131 17.09 5.34 -8.65
CA PHE A 131 17.82 4.35 -7.85
C PHE A 131 17.28 4.27 -6.40
N SER A 132 17.06 5.41 -5.76
CA SER A 132 16.48 5.47 -4.41
C SER A 132 15.05 4.92 -4.39
N PHE A 133 14.27 5.22 -5.43
CA PHE A 133 12.93 4.68 -5.62
C PHE A 133 12.96 3.16 -5.75
N LEU A 134 13.75 2.60 -6.69
CA LEU A 134 13.93 1.17 -6.88
C LEU A 134 14.33 0.46 -5.58
N LYS A 135 15.30 1.03 -4.86
CA LYS A 135 15.80 0.48 -3.59
C LYS A 135 14.70 0.44 -2.54
N LEU A 136 13.99 1.54 -2.33
CA LEU A 136 12.91 1.60 -1.34
C LEU A 136 11.76 0.69 -1.74
N LEU A 137 11.40 0.64 -3.02
CA LEU A 137 10.36 -0.24 -3.52
C LEU A 137 10.71 -1.72 -3.30
N ALA A 138 11.97 -2.11 -3.58
CA ALA A 138 12.45 -3.46 -3.35
C ALA A 138 12.43 -3.82 -1.87
N ILE A 139 12.94 -2.94 -0.99
CA ILE A 139 12.95 -3.18 0.46
C ILE A 139 11.52 -3.24 1.02
N GLY A 140 10.64 -2.32 0.63
CA GLY A 140 9.24 -2.34 1.05
C GLY A 140 8.52 -3.58 0.56
N SER A 141 8.75 -3.99 -0.70
CA SER A 141 8.14 -5.20 -1.28
C SER A 141 8.64 -6.46 -0.57
N LEU A 142 9.90 -6.48 -0.14
CA LEU A 142 10.47 -7.54 0.68
C LEU A 142 9.75 -7.64 2.03
N PHE A 143 9.61 -6.53 2.76
CA PHE A 143 8.86 -6.51 4.02
C PHE A 143 7.42 -6.96 3.85
N CYS A 144 6.73 -6.43 2.85
CA CYS A 144 5.34 -6.78 2.54
C CYS A 144 5.20 -8.27 2.21
N ALA A 145 6.05 -8.80 1.33
CA ALA A 145 6.02 -10.21 0.95
C ALA A 145 6.36 -11.16 2.11
N LEU A 146 7.32 -10.80 2.97
CA LEU A 146 7.66 -11.61 4.16
C LEU A 146 6.50 -11.63 5.15
N PHE A 147 5.91 -10.46 5.43
CA PHE A 147 4.79 -10.35 6.36
C PHE A 147 3.57 -11.14 5.88
N TRP A 148 3.12 -10.89 4.65
CA TRP A 148 1.96 -11.58 4.09
C TRP A 148 2.24 -13.05 3.84
N GLY A 149 3.48 -13.42 3.44
CA GLY A 149 3.87 -14.81 3.34
C GLY A 149 3.76 -15.57 4.66
N PHE A 150 4.21 -14.96 5.76
CA PHE A 150 4.07 -15.52 7.10
C PHE A 150 2.61 -15.64 7.54
N VAL A 151 1.78 -14.64 7.26
CA VAL A 151 0.33 -14.68 7.53
C VAL A 151 -0.32 -15.83 6.75
N GLY A 152 -0.02 -15.95 5.46
CA GLY A 152 -0.56 -17.00 4.60
C GLY A 152 -0.18 -18.40 5.07
N ASP A 153 1.09 -18.61 5.43
CA ASP A 153 1.57 -19.88 5.96
C ASP A 153 0.91 -20.23 7.30
N SER A 154 0.79 -19.24 8.19
CA SER A 154 0.08 -19.40 9.48
C SER A 154 -1.38 -19.82 9.28
N LEU A 155 -2.09 -19.23 8.31
CA LEU A 155 -3.47 -19.58 8.00
C LEU A 155 -3.60 -21.01 7.48
N ILE A 156 -2.70 -21.46 6.59
CA ILE A 156 -2.70 -22.85 6.10
C ILE A 156 -2.42 -23.82 7.25
N PHE A 157 -1.45 -23.49 8.11
CA PHE A 157 -1.10 -24.31 9.26
C PHE A 157 -2.30 -24.46 10.21
N SER A 158 -2.94 -23.35 10.59
CA SER A 158 -4.15 -23.35 11.44
C SER A 158 -5.30 -24.12 10.80
N TYR A 159 -5.54 -23.94 9.50
CA TYR A 159 -6.59 -24.68 8.78
C TYR A 159 -6.32 -26.18 8.76
N SER A 160 -5.06 -26.58 8.52
CA SER A 160 -4.66 -27.98 8.48
C SER A 160 -4.78 -28.64 9.86
N LEU A 161 -4.40 -27.93 10.92
CA LEU A 161 -4.56 -28.37 12.30
C LEU A 161 -6.04 -28.55 12.68
N LEU A 162 -6.88 -27.56 12.38
CA LEU A 162 -8.32 -27.64 12.63
C LEU A 162 -8.95 -28.82 11.90
N LYS A 163 -8.58 -29.03 10.63
CA LYS A 163 -9.05 -30.16 9.83
C LYS A 163 -8.61 -31.51 10.40
N ALA A 164 -7.44 -31.59 11.02
CA ALA A 164 -6.96 -32.80 11.67
C ALA A 164 -7.70 -33.10 12.99
N ILE A 165 -8.09 -32.06 13.74
CA ILE A 165 -8.85 -32.21 15.01
C ILE A 165 -10.31 -32.59 14.77
N LEU A 166 -10.92 -32.07 13.69
CA LEU A 166 -12.34 -32.32 13.36
C LEU A 166 -12.59 -33.66 12.66
N ARG A 167 -11.56 -34.48 12.47
CA ARG A 167 -11.62 -35.75 11.73
C ARG A 167 -11.31 -36.92 12.66
#